data_AF-A0A523SNN4-F1
#
_entry.id   AF-A0A523SNN4-F1
#
_cell.length_a   1.000
_cell.length_b   1.000
_cell.length_c   1.000
_cell.angle_alpha   90.00
_cell.angle_beta   90.00
_cell.angle_gamma   90.00
#
_symmetry.space_group_name_H-M   'P 1'
#
loop_
_entity.id
_entity.type
_entity.pdbx_description
1 polymer ?
#
loop_
_entity_poly.entity_id
_entity_poly.type
_entity_poly.pdbx_seq_one_letter_code
_entity_poly.pdbx_strand_id
1 'polypeptide(L)'
;MSSSNETIEKKDPIKIHREGTALADTGKHKEAIDKFLEASELYEKARNLFDASYTLFKAAECSFMTKDFNTAVERFLKAADISLEIGYDRFGLSALEYALDCYKALKDKKKAAKLKKKIKEVKDKLSTM
;
A
#
# COMPACT_ATOMS: atom_id res chain seq x y z
N MET A 1 -44.16 11.44 -5.91
CA MET A 1 -42.87 11.49 -5.20
C MET A 1 -42.10 10.22 -5.52
N SER A 2 -41.32 10.22 -6.60
CA SER A 2 -40.42 9.11 -6.92
C SER A 2 -39.10 9.36 -6.21
N SER A 3 -38.96 8.84 -4.99
CA SER A 3 -37.65 8.64 -4.39
C SER A 3 -37.14 7.31 -4.90
N SER A 4 -36.39 7.36 -5.99
CA SER A 4 -35.58 6.24 -6.45
C SER A 4 -34.64 5.85 -5.31
N ASN A 5 -35.01 4.83 -4.54
CA ASN A 5 -34.09 4.15 -3.64
C ASN A 5 -33.12 3.38 -4.56
N GLU A 6 -32.16 4.11 -5.15
CA GLU A 6 -30.97 3.49 -5.71
C GLU A 6 -30.36 2.70 -4.56
N THR A 7 -30.44 1.39 -4.69
CA THR A 7 -29.78 0.47 -3.79
C THR A 7 -28.30 0.78 -3.94
N ILE A 8 -27.72 1.55 -3.02
CA ILE A 8 -26.28 1.77 -2.98
C ILE A 8 -25.69 0.37 -2.82
N GLU A 9 -25.25 -0.23 -3.93
CA GLU A 9 -24.57 -1.53 -3.89
C GLU A 9 -23.43 -1.38 -2.90
N LYS A 10 -23.55 -2.10 -1.77
CA LYS A 10 -22.53 -2.10 -0.74
C LYS A 10 -21.29 -2.76 -1.34
N LYS A 11 -20.36 -1.93 -1.79
CA LYS A 11 -19.08 -2.39 -2.36
C LYS A 11 -18.37 -3.29 -1.36
N ASP A 12 -18.09 -4.52 -1.76
CA ASP A 12 -17.37 -5.49 -0.96
C ASP A 12 -15.85 -5.32 -1.18
N PRO A 13 -15.09 -4.82 -0.18
CA PRO A 13 -13.65 -4.61 -0.33
C PRO A 13 -12.89 -5.92 -0.60
N ILE A 14 -13.39 -7.08 -0.14
CA ILE A 14 -12.75 -8.38 -0.38
C ILE A 14 -12.85 -8.75 -1.86
N LYS A 15 -14.02 -8.55 -2.46
CA LYS A 15 -14.24 -8.80 -3.89
C LYS A 15 -13.35 -7.88 -4.73
N ILE A 16 -13.34 -6.59 -4.43
CA ILE A 16 -12.54 -5.58 -5.15
C ILE A 16 -11.04 -5.88 -5.02
N HIS A 17 -10.57 -6.24 -3.82
CA HIS A 17 -9.20 -6.69 -3.60
C HIS A 17 -8.86 -7.87 -4.50
N ARG A 18 -9.68 -8.93 -4.52
CA ARG A 18 -9.44 -10.11 -5.38
C ARG A 18 -9.41 -9.76 -6.88
N GLU A 19 -10.27 -8.86 -7.33
CA GLU A 19 -10.23 -8.33 -8.70
C GLU A 19 -8.90 -7.62 -9.00
N GLY A 20 -8.43 -6.77 -8.07
CA GLY A 20 -7.13 -6.10 -8.16
C GLY A 20 -5.97 -7.10 -8.28
N THR A 21 -5.99 -8.17 -7.49
CA THR A 21 -4.99 -9.25 -7.56
C THR A 21 -5.01 -9.94 -8.92
N ALA A 22 -6.18 -10.34 -9.43
CA ALA A 22 -6.28 -10.98 -10.74
C ALA A 22 -5.79 -10.07 -11.89
N LEU A 23 -6.07 -8.76 -11.81
CA LEU A 23 -5.55 -7.78 -12.77
C LEU A 23 -4.03 -7.65 -12.68
N ALA A 24 -3.47 -7.59 -11.46
CA ALA A 24 -2.03 -7.50 -11.26
C ALA A 24 -1.30 -8.74 -11.78
N ASP A 25 -1.82 -9.94 -11.51
CA ASP A 25 -1.24 -11.21 -11.94
C ASP A 25 -1.23 -11.36 -13.48
N THR A 26 -2.18 -10.70 -14.17
CA THR A 26 -2.24 -10.65 -15.64
C THR A 26 -1.48 -9.46 -16.24
N GLY A 27 -0.72 -8.71 -15.43
CA GLY A 27 0.11 -7.59 -15.87
C GLY A 27 -0.66 -6.28 -16.11
N LYS A 28 -1.97 -6.24 -15.81
CA LYS A 28 -2.82 -5.05 -15.92
C LYS A 28 -2.65 -4.14 -14.71
N HIS A 29 -1.42 -3.72 -14.45
CA HIS A 29 -1.05 -3.00 -13.23
C HIS A 29 -1.79 -1.68 -13.05
N LYS A 30 -2.13 -0.95 -14.13
CA LYS A 30 -2.88 0.32 -14.02
C LYS A 30 -4.32 0.08 -13.54
N GLU A 31 -5.02 -0.90 -14.09
CA GLU A 31 -6.37 -1.28 -13.65
C GLU A 31 -6.35 -1.86 -12.22
N ALA A 32 -5.30 -2.62 -11.88
CA ALA A 32 -5.11 -3.17 -10.55
C ALA A 32 -4.93 -2.08 -9.47
N ILE A 33 -4.22 -0.99 -9.79
CA ILE A 33 -4.03 0.16 -8.88
C ILE A 33 -5.39 0.69 -8.43
N ASP A 34 -6.30 0.94 -9.36
CA ASP A 34 -7.60 1.54 -9.04
C ASP A 34 -8.40 0.64 -8.07
N LYS A 35 -8.40 -0.67 -8.33
CA LYS A 35 -9.04 -1.67 -7.45
C LYS A 35 -8.41 -1.72 -6.07
N PHE A 36 -7.08 -1.75 -5.98
CA PHE A 36 -6.40 -1.80 -4.69
C PHE A 36 -6.61 -0.52 -3.86
N LEU A 37 -6.62 0.65 -4.48
CA LEU A 37 -6.91 1.91 -3.79
C LEU A 37 -8.35 1.96 -3.29
N GLU A 38 -9.31 1.55 -4.13
CA GLU A 38 -10.71 1.45 -3.74
C GLU A 38 -10.91 0.49 -2.55
N ALA A 39 -10.29 -0.69 -2.60
CA ALA A 39 -10.33 -1.64 -1.49
C ALA A 39 -9.69 -1.06 -0.22
N SER A 40 -8.55 -0.38 -0.34
CA SER A 40 -7.84 0.25 0.78
C SER A 40 -8.72 1.27 1.51
N GLU A 41 -9.39 2.16 0.77
CA GLU A 41 -10.30 3.15 1.35
C GLU A 41 -11.50 2.50 2.05
N LEU A 42 -12.06 1.43 1.48
CA LEU A 42 -13.19 0.72 2.07
C LEU A 42 -12.77 -0.02 3.35
N TYR A 43 -11.60 -0.66 3.37
CA TYR A 43 -11.04 -1.28 4.56
C TYR A 43 -10.75 -0.24 5.66
N GLU A 44 -10.19 0.92 5.29
CA GLU A 44 -9.93 2.02 6.23
C GLU A 44 -11.23 2.54 6.86
N LYS A 45 -12.28 2.76 6.06
CA LYS A 45 -13.63 3.12 6.53
C LYS A 45 -14.23 2.06 7.45
N ALA A 46 -13.93 0.79 7.22
CA ALA A 46 -14.34 -0.33 8.06
C ALA A 46 -13.43 -0.56 9.28
N ARG A 47 -12.45 0.32 9.52
CA ARG A 47 -11.42 0.20 10.59
C ARG A 47 -10.56 -1.07 10.49
N ASN A 48 -10.54 -1.73 9.34
CA ASN A 48 -9.65 -2.83 9.06
C ASN A 48 -8.32 -2.29 8.51
N LEU A 49 -7.49 -1.77 9.41
CA LEU A 49 -6.25 -1.10 9.06
C LEU A 49 -5.20 -2.04 8.45
N PHE A 50 -5.24 -3.33 8.83
CA PHE A 50 -4.34 -4.33 8.24
C PHE A 50 -4.61 -4.48 6.75
N ASP A 51 -5.84 -4.81 6.35
CA ASP A 51 -6.17 -4.98 4.92
C ASP A 51 -6.10 -3.66 4.14
N ALA A 52 -6.37 -2.52 4.80
CA ALA A 52 -6.16 -1.21 4.20
C ALA A 52 -4.69 -0.99 3.84
N SER A 53 -3.77 -1.27 4.77
CA SER A 53 -2.32 -1.17 4.53
C SER A 53 -1.83 -2.17 3.49
N TYR A 54 -2.36 -3.39 3.50
CA TYR A 54 -1.99 -4.45 2.56
C TYR A 54 -2.39 -4.11 1.14
N THR A 55 -3.64 -3.71 0.92
CA THR A 55 -4.11 -3.33 -0.42
C THR A 55 -3.42 -2.05 -0.92
N LEU A 56 -3.13 -1.09 -0.05
CA LEU A 56 -2.31 0.07 -0.40
C LEU A 56 -0.89 -0.33 -0.84
N PHE A 57 -0.28 -1.28 -0.15
CA PHE A 57 1.01 -1.86 -0.53
C PHE A 57 0.94 -2.53 -1.92
N LYS A 58 -0.11 -3.30 -2.21
CA LYS A 58 -0.32 -3.89 -3.55
C LYS A 58 -0.48 -2.82 -4.65
N ALA A 59 -1.16 -1.71 -4.36
CA ALA A 59 -1.23 -0.55 -5.27
C ALA A 59 0.17 0.08 -5.49
N ALA A 60 1.00 0.12 -4.45
CA ALA A 60 2.38 0.62 -4.54
C ALA A 60 3.27 -0.30 -5.39
N GLU A 61 3.16 -1.62 -5.25
CA GLU A 61 3.85 -2.59 -6.13
C GLU A 61 3.46 -2.39 -7.59
N CYS A 62 2.16 -2.19 -7.88
CA CYS A 62 1.73 -1.93 -9.25
C CYS A 62 2.26 -0.58 -9.80
N SER A 63 2.35 0.46 -8.97
CA SER A 63 3.05 1.71 -9.33
C SER A 63 4.53 1.48 -9.63
N PHE A 64 5.20 0.65 -8.82
CA PHE A 64 6.60 0.28 -9.06
C PHE A 64 6.76 -0.45 -10.39
N MET A 65 5.90 -1.43 -10.70
CA MET A 65 5.93 -2.18 -11.95
C MET A 65 5.68 -1.30 -13.18
N THR A 66 4.87 -0.24 -13.03
CA THR A 66 4.64 0.78 -14.07
C THR A 66 5.68 1.89 -14.09
N LYS A 67 6.73 1.78 -13.26
CA LYS A 67 7.84 2.75 -13.09
C LYS A 67 7.42 4.13 -12.59
N ASP A 68 6.22 4.23 -12.01
CA ASP A 68 5.79 5.43 -11.28
C ASP A 68 6.35 5.41 -9.86
N PHE A 69 7.67 5.59 -9.76
CA PHE A 69 8.39 5.45 -8.50
C PHE A 69 8.03 6.55 -7.48
N ASN A 70 7.61 7.74 -7.93
CA ASN A 70 7.21 8.80 -7.00
C ASN A 70 5.93 8.40 -6.26
N THR A 71 4.90 7.95 -6.98
CA THR A 71 3.65 7.49 -6.37
C THR A 71 3.85 6.17 -5.62
N ALA A 72 4.72 5.27 -6.09
CA ALA A 72 5.06 4.06 -5.36
C ALA A 72 5.65 4.38 -3.97
N VAL A 73 6.59 5.33 -3.87
CA VAL A 73 7.15 5.79 -2.58
C VAL A 73 6.05 6.25 -1.64
N GLU A 74 5.15 7.13 -2.09
CA GLU A 74 4.10 7.69 -1.23
C GLU A 74 3.21 6.60 -0.65
N ARG A 75 2.80 5.64 -1.49
CA ARG A 75 1.94 4.52 -1.09
C ARG A 75 2.67 3.54 -0.18
N PHE A 76 3.91 3.17 -0.48
CA PHE A 76 4.71 2.31 0.38
C PHE A 76 4.97 2.94 1.76
N LEU A 77 5.26 4.24 1.82
CA LEU A 77 5.46 4.94 3.09
C LEU A 77 4.16 4.99 3.91
N LYS A 78 3.01 5.30 3.28
CA LYS A 78 1.72 5.29 3.96
C LYS A 78 1.35 3.88 4.44
N ALA A 79 1.57 2.85 3.63
CA ALA A 79 1.36 1.46 4.04
C ALA A 79 2.25 1.09 5.23
N ALA A 80 3.54 1.46 5.19
CA ALA A 80 4.46 1.23 6.29
C ALA A 80 4.02 1.92 7.58
N ASP A 81 3.62 3.18 7.51
CA ASP A 81 3.21 3.96 8.68
C ASP A 81 1.95 3.35 9.33
N ILE A 82 0.93 2.97 8.54
CA ILE A 82 -0.25 2.27 9.07
C ILE A 82 0.15 0.96 9.74
N SER A 83 0.95 0.12 9.08
CA SER A 83 1.31 -1.19 9.61
C SER A 83 2.16 -1.11 10.88
N LEU A 84 3.07 -0.14 10.98
CA LEU A 84 3.84 0.12 12.19
C LEU A 84 2.94 0.62 13.33
N GLU A 85 1.93 1.46 13.04
CA GLU A 85 0.96 1.94 14.04
C GLU A 85 0.18 0.79 14.67
N ILE A 86 -0.19 -0.22 13.88
CA ILE A 86 -0.94 -1.40 14.37
C ILE A 86 -0.06 -2.58 14.80
N GLY A 87 1.26 -2.40 14.91
CA GLY A 87 2.21 -3.41 15.42
C GLY A 87 2.61 -4.51 14.43
N TYR A 88 2.33 -4.34 13.14
CA TYR A 88 2.75 -5.26 12.06
C TYR A 88 4.14 -4.86 11.52
N ASP A 89 5.10 -4.79 12.42
CA ASP A 89 6.41 -4.17 12.16
C ASP A 89 7.20 -4.82 11.04
N ARG A 90 7.15 -6.15 10.91
CA ARG A 90 7.83 -6.87 9.80
C ARG A 90 7.26 -6.51 8.44
N PHE A 91 5.95 -6.32 8.35
CA PHE A 91 5.31 -5.89 7.11
C PHE A 91 5.62 -4.42 6.84
N GLY A 92 5.53 -3.55 7.86
CA GLY A 92 5.90 -2.15 7.73
C GLY A 92 7.36 -1.96 7.29
N LEU A 93 8.28 -2.76 7.83
CA LEU A 93 9.68 -2.80 7.42
C LEU A 93 9.85 -3.17 5.94
N SER A 94 9.11 -4.19 5.48
CA SER A 94 9.13 -4.59 4.07
C SER A 94 8.68 -3.45 3.16
N ALA A 95 7.61 -2.74 3.54
CA ALA A 95 7.14 -1.56 2.82
C ALA A 95 8.17 -0.42 2.80
N LEU A 96 8.90 -0.17 3.89
CA LEU A 96 10.01 0.79 3.90
C LEU A 96 11.14 0.38 2.96
N GLU A 97 11.46 -0.91 2.85
CA GLU A 97 12.50 -1.42 1.94
C GLU A 97 12.11 -1.20 0.47
N TYR A 98 10.86 -1.45 0.11
CA TYR A 98 10.37 -1.12 -1.23
C TYR A 98 10.38 0.39 -1.52
N ALA A 99 9.99 1.24 -0.57
CA ALA A 99 10.12 2.69 -0.72
C ALA A 99 11.59 3.12 -0.91
N LEU A 100 12.53 2.44 -0.25
CA LEU A 100 13.96 2.68 -0.44
C LEU A 100 14.41 2.31 -1.85
N ASP A 101 13.94 1.19 -2.41
CA ASP A 101 14.25 0.80 -3.77
C ASP A 101 13.68 1.77 -4.81
N CYS A 102 12.49 2.32 -4.55
CA CYS A 102 11.96 3.41 -5.37
C CYS A 102 12.87 4.66 -5.32
N TYR A 103 13.34 5.08 -4.14
CA TYR A 103 14.28 6.21 -4.05
C TYR A 103 15.62 5.95 -4.75
N LYS A 104 16.11 4.70 -4.73
CA LYS A 104 17.30 4.31 -5.52
C LYS A 104 17.03 4.44 -7.02
N ALA A 105 15.87 3.96 -7.49
CA ALA A 105 15.47 4.07 -8.89
C ALA A 105 15.33 5.54 -9.34
N LEU A 106 14.82 6.41 -8.48
CA LEU A 106 14.75 7.87 -8.67
C LEU A 106 16.11 8.57 -8.53
N LYS A 107 17.17 7.86 -8.10
CA LYS A 107 18.49 8.42 -7.77
C LYS A 107 18.46 9.50 -6.67
N ASP A 108 17.42 9.51 -5.83
CA ASP A 108 17.32 10.43 -4.69
C ASP A 108 18.15 9.91 -3.50
N LYS A 109 19.46 10.15 -3.57
CA LYS A 109 20.42 9.69 -2.55
C LYS A 109 20.11 10.26 -1.16
N LYS A 110 19.56 11.48 -1.07
CA LYS A 110 19.26 12.15 0.20
C LYS A 110 18.11 11.46 0.91
N LYS A 111 16.98 11.23 0.22
CA LYS A 111 15.84 10.52 0.81
C LYS A 111 16.15 9.05 1.06
N ALA A 112 16.88 8.38 0.16
CA ALA A 112 17.34 7.00 0.36
C ALA A 112 18.20 6.86 1.63
N ALA A 113 19.15 7.77 1.87
CA ALA A 113 19.98 7.75 3.07
C ALA A 113 19.17 7.99 4.36
N LYS A 114 18.20 8.92 4.33
CA LYS A 114 17.28 9.14 5.45
C LYS A 114 16.45 7.89 5.75
N LEU A 115 15.88 7.27 4.72
CA LEU A 115 15.04 6.09 4.88
C LEU A 115 15.82 4.87 5.37
N LYS A 116 17.07 4.68 4.91
CA LYS A 116 17.98 3.65 5.45
C LYS A 116 18.18 3.74 6.96
N LYS A 117 18.26 4.95 7.52
CA LYS A 117 18.36 5.15 8.97
C LYS A 117 17.07 4.69 9.67
N LYS A 118 15.89 5.11 9.19
CA LYS A 118 14.58 4.65 9.72
C LYS A 118 14.46 3.13 9.68
N ILE A 119 14.83 2.50 8.55
CA ILE A 119 14.84 1.03 8.41
C ILE A 119 15.71 0.36 9.46
N LYS A 120 16.92 0.90 9.69
CA LYS A 120 17.82 0.38 10.72
C LYS A 120 17.20 0.48 12.11
N GLU A 121 16.63 1.63 12.46
CA GLU A 121 15.97 1.84 13.77
C GLU A 121 14.81 0.84 13.99
N VAL A 122 14.00 0.57 12.96
CA VAL A 122 12.93 -0.43 13.04
C VAL A 122 13.49 -1.84 13.20
N LYS A 123 14.55 -2.21 12.46
CA LYS A 123 15.22 -3.52 12.58
C LYS A 123 15.81 -3.74 13.98
N ASP A 124 16.49 -2.72 14.51
CA ASP A 124 17.12 -2.79 15.82
C ASP A 124 16.05 -3.02 16.90
N LYS A 125 14.92 -2.29 16.86
CA LYS A 125 13.77 -2.51 17.75
C LYS A 125 13.22 -3.95 17.66
N LEU A 126 13.04 -4.46 16.44
CA LEU A 126 12.55 -5.82 16.21
C LEU A 126 13.50 -6.91 16.71
N SER A 127 14.80 -6.64 16.76
CA SER A 127 15.81 -7.60 17.25
C SER A 127 15.91 -7.67 18.77
N THR A 128 15.31 -6.70 19.47
CA THR A 128 15.30 -6.60 20.93
C THR A 128 13.99 -7.08 21.57
N MET A 129 13.02 -7.51 20.75
CA MET A 129 11.74 -8.11 21.17
C MET A 129 11.86 -9.64 21.19
#